data_AF-A0A3M1CQY9-F1
#
_entry.id   AF-A0A3M1CQY9-F1
#
_cell.length_a   1.000
_cell.length_b   1.000
_cell.length_c   1.000
_cell.angle_alpha   90.00
_cell.angle_beta   90.00
_cell.angle_gamma   90.00
#
_symmetry.space_group_name_H-M   'P 1'
#
loop_
_entity.id
_entity.type
_entity.pdbx_description
1 polymer ?
#
loop_
_entity_poly.entity_id
_entity_poly.type
_entity_poly.pdbx_seq_one_letter_code
_entity_poly.pdbx_strand_id
1 'polypeptide(L)' 'MKILGRHLIAEYADCNRALLDRPDELETRMKEAVRKSGATIVRSVFHRYNPHGISGVIVIAESHFSIHTWPEYG' A
#
# COMPACT_ATOMS: atom_id res chain seq x y z
N MET A 1 -8.59 -27.44 -9.91
CA MET A 1 -9.18 -26.43 -9.00
C MET A 1 -8.95 -25.05 -9.62
N LYS A 2 -9.97 -24.21 -9.77
CA LYS A 2 -9.83 -22.86 -10.35
C LYS A 2 -9.46 -21.88 -9.23
N ILE A 3 -8.39 -21.12 -9.40
CA ILE A 3 -8.02 -20.06 -8.45
C ILE A 3 -8.88 -18.82 -8.71
N LEU A 4 -9.45 -18.24 -7.65
CA LEU A 4 -10.30 -17.05 -7.72
C LEU A 4 -9.50 -15.74 -7.66
N GLY A 5 -8.30 -15.79 -7.08
CA GLY A 5 -7.44 -14.63 -6.92
C GLY A 5 -5.99 -15.02 -6.69
N ARG A 6 -5.11 -14.02 -6.75
CA ARG A 6 -3.69 -14.12 -6.41
C ARG A 6 -3.41 -13.13 -5.30
N HIS A 7 -2.87 -13.62 -4.18
CA HIS A 7 -2.46 -12.77 -3.06
C HIS A 7 -0.94 -12.85 -2.95
N LEU A 8 -0.29 -11.70 -3.04
CA LEU A 8 1.15 -11.55 -2.87
C LEU A 8 1.43 -10.91 -1.51
N ILE A 9 2.31 -11.53 -0.74
CA ILE A 9 2.88 -10.95 0.48
C ILE A 9 4.33 -10.63 0.16
N ALA A 10 4.75 -9.40 0.43
CA ALA A 10 6.08 -8.93 0.09
C ALA A 10 6.64 -8.10 1.25
N GLU A 11 7.93 -8.33 1.52
CA GLU A 11 8.73 -7.57 2.47
C GLU A 11 9.65 -6.64 1.69
N TYR A 12 9.71 -5.38 2.09
CA TYR A 12 10.62 -4.39 1.50
C TYR A 12 11.53 -3.88 2.62
N ALA A 13 12.83 -3.89 2.36
CA ALA A 13 13.86 -3.40 3.27
C ALA A 13 14.67 -2.29 2.59
N ASP A 14 15.36 -1.48 3.39
CA ASP A 14 16.20 -0.36 2.94
C ASP A 14 15.44 0.66 2.08
N CYS A 15 14.17 0.87 2.41
CA CYS A 15 13.30 1.85 1.78
C CYS A 15 13.67 3.28 2.19
N ASN A 16 13.25 4.23 1.35
CA ASN A 16 13.38 5.64 1.66
C ASN A 16 12.45 6.02 2.83
N ARG A 17 13.04 6.20 4.02
CA ARG A 17 12.35 6.55 5.27
C ARG A 17 11.45 7.78 5.15
N ALA A 18 11.87 8.80 4.38
CA ALA A 18 11.07 10.00 4.21
C ALA A 18 9.78 9.72 3.43
N LEU A 19 9.81 8.77 2.50
CA LEU A 19 8.61 8.34 1.75
C LEU A 19 7.68 7.49 2.64
N LEU A 20 8.25 6.65 3.50
CA LEU A 20 7.50 5.77 4.40
C LEU A 20 6.66 6.51 5.44
N ASP A 21 6.84 7.82 5.58
CA ASP A 21 6.14 8.67 6.54
C ASP A 21 5.32 9.81 5.89
N ARG A 22 5.12 9.77 4.56
CA ARG A 22 4.30 10.72 3.79
C ARG A 22 3.04 10.05 3.22
N PRO A 23 1.87 10.17 3.86
CA PRO A 23 0.66 9.44 3.47
C PRO A 23 0.18 9.78 2.05
N ASP A 24 0.19 11.05 1.66
CA ASP A 24 -0.29 11.49 0.34
C ASP A 24 0.59 10.97 -0.81
N GLU A 25 1.91 10.97 -0.62
CA GLU A 25 2.87 10.42 -1.58
C GLU A 25 2.74 8.90 -1.68
N LEU A 26 2.60 8.22 -0.54
CA LEU A 26 2.44 6.76 -0.50
C LEU A 26 1.12 6.33 -1.15
N GLU A 27 0.04 7.04 -0.87
CA GLU A 27 -1.27 6.82 -1.51
C GLU A 27 -1.19 7.00 -3.03
N THR A 28 -0.51 8.05 -3.49
CA THR A 28 -0.34 8.32 -4.93
C THR A 28 0.39 7.17 -5.62
N ARG A 29 1.52 6.71 -5.05
CA ARG A 29 2.32 5.60 -5.58
C ARG A 29 1.58 4.28 -5.55
N MET A 30 0.85 4.00 -4.47
CA MET A 30 0.03 2.79 -4.38
C MET A 30 -1.11 2.79 -5.40
N LYS A 31 -1.80 3.93 -5.61
CA LYS A 31 -2.82 4.06 -6.65
C LYS A 31 -2.22 3.85 -8.05
N GLU A 32 -0.99 4.30 -8.29
CA GLU A 32 -0.28 4.00 -9.54
C GLU A 32 0.01 2.50 -9.70
N ALA A 33 0.45 1.82 -8.64
CA ALA A 33 0.67 0.37 -8.66
C ALA A 33 -0.62 -0.42 -8.95
N VAL A 34 -1.75 -0.01 -8.37
CA VAL A 34 -3.07 -0.59 -8.65
C VAL A 34 -3.48 -0.36 -10.11
N ARG A 35 -3.26 0.84 -10.66
CA ARG A 35 -3.53 1.11 -12.08
C ARG A 35 -2.64 0.26 -13.00
N LYS A 36 -1.36 0.08 -12.66
CA LYS A 36 -0.41 -0.76 -13.40
C LYS A 36 -0.78 -2.25 -13.38
N SER A 37 -1.43 -2.72 -12.32
CA SER A 37 -1.92 -4.11 -12.26
C SER A 37 -3.20 -4.33 -13.09
N GLY A 38 -3.85 -3.26 -13.56
CA GLY A 38 -5.13 -3.30 -14.28
C GLY A 38 -6.35 -3.42 -13.37
N ALA A 39 -6.18 -3.31 -12.05
CA ALA A 39 -7.29 -3.40 -11.10
C ALA A 39 -8.07 -2.07 -10.99
N THR A 40 -9.37 -2.19 -10.69
CA THR A 40 -10.26 -1.03 -10.51
C THR A 40 -10.28 -0.60 -9.05
N ILE A 41 -9.90 0.65 -8.78
CA ILE A 41 -9.95 1.24 -7.43
C ILE A 41 -11.41 1.53 -7.05
N VAL A 42 -11.83 1.07 -5.87
CA VAL A 42 -13.13 1.39 -5.27
C VAL A 42 -12.97 2.51 -4.24
N ARG A 43 -12.01 2.37 -3.32
CA ARG A 43 -11.74 3.34 -2.25
C ARG A 43 -10.31 3.20 -1.73
N SER A 44 -9.73 4.29 -1.27
CA SER A 44 -8.46 4.31 -0.54
C SER A 44 -8.61 4.95 0.83
N VAL A 45 -7.85 4.46 1.80
CA VAL A 45 -7.71 5.04 3.15
C VAL A 45 -6.26 4.90 3.57
N PHE A 46 -5.65 6.01 4.01
CA PHE A 46 -4.30 6.06 4.54
C PHE A 46 -4.32 6.78 5.87
N HIS A 47 -3.63 6.22 6.87
CA HIS A 47 -3.51 6.77 8.20
C HIS A 47 -2.04 6.82 8.60
N ARG A 48 -1.55 8.03 8.90
CA ARG A 48 -0.23 8.24 9.50
C ARG A 48 -0.37 8.23 11.02
N TYR A 49 0.47 7.44 11.68
CA TYR A 49 0.55 7.36 13.13
C TYR A 49 1.50 8.42 13.71
N ASN A 50 1.47 8.55 15.04
CA ASN A 50 2.40 9.37 15.81
C ASN A 50 3.35 8.45 16.60
N PRO A 51 4.68 8.63 16.56
CA PRO A 51 5.41 9.73 15.90
C PRO A 51 5.54 9.60 14.37
N HIS A 52 5.49 8.38 13.83
CA HIS A 52 5.72 8.08 12.42
C HIS A 52 5.05 6.77 12.00
N GLY A 53 5.07 6.46 10.70
CA GLY A 53 4.60 5.22 10.12
C GLY A 53 3.17 5.32 9.60
N ILE A 54 2.86 4.50 8.60
CA ILE A 54 1.62 4.58 7.83
C ILE A 54 1.00 3.19 7.68
N SER A 55 -0.33 3.13 7.90
CA SER A 55 -1.18 2.04 7.41
C SER A 55 -2.01 2.55 6.25
N GLY A 56 -1.96 1.86 5.12
CA GLY A 56 -2.71 2.21 3.91
C GLY A 56 -3.43 0.99 3.34
N VAL A 57 -4.67 1.18 2.89
CA VAL A 57 -5.44 0.17 2.17
C VAL A 57 -6.14 0.80 0.98
N ILE A 58 -6.02 0.15 -0.18
CA ILE A 58 -6.82 0.42 -1.37
C ILE A 58 -7.72 -0.79 -1.61
N VAL A 59 -9.02 -0.59 -1.45
CA VAL A 59 -10.03 -1.56 -1.85
C VAL A 59 -10.15 -1.50 -3.37
N ILE A 60 -10.03 -2.65 -4.01
CA ILE A 60 -10.28 -2.82 -5.45
C ILE A 60 -11.52 -3.68 -5.65
N ALA A 61 -12.00 -3.82 -6.88
CA ALA A 61 -13.08 -4.75 -7.19
C ALA A 61 -12.72 -6.16 -6.69
N GLU A 62 -13.42 -6.62 -5.63
CA GLU A 62 -13.34 -7.96 -5.04
C GLU A 62 -11.99 -8.33 -4.35
N SER A 63 -11.12 -7.36 -4.03
CA SER A 63 -9.86 -7.60 -3.29
C SER A 63 -9.26 -6.32 -2.68
N HIS A 64 -7.95 -6.29 -2.39
CA HIS A 64 -7.26 -5.12 -1.82
C HIS A 64 -5.77 -5.08 -2.14
N PHE A 65 -5.19 -3.89 -1.95
CA PHE A 65 -3.77 -3.66 -1.77
C PHE A 65 -3.58 -3.01 -0.40
N SER A 66 -2.66 -3.51 0.42
CA SER A 66 -2.34 -2.92 1.72
C SER A 66 -0.84 -2.66 1.86
N ILE A 67 -0.51 -1.68 2.69
CA ILE A 67 0.87 -1.36 3.09
C ILE A 67 0.90 -0.95 4.56
N HIS A 68 1.94 -1.39 5.25
CA HIS A 68 2.27 -0.99 6.61
C HIS A 68 3.74 -0.64 6.63
N THR A 69 4.08 0.55 7.14
CA THR A 69 5.45 1.06 7.10
C THR A 69 6.02 1.27 8.49
N TRP A 70 7.33 1.07 8.61
CA TRP A 70 8.12 1.37 9.80
C TRP A 70 9.35 2.23 9.43
N PRO A 71 9.18 3.56 9.26
CA PRO A 71 10.24 4.48 8.86
C PRO A 71 11.54 4.38 9.68
N GLU A 72 11.47 3.95 10.95
CA GLU A 72 12.62 3.74 11.82
C GLU A 72 13.54 2.60 11.37
N TYR A 73 13.03 1.62 10.61
CA TYR A 73 13.79 0.47 10.13
C TYR A 73 14.21 0.58 8.66
N GLY A 74 13.71 1.58 7.93
CA GLY A 74 13.86 1.64 6.47
C GLY A 74 12.80 0.77 5.82
#